data_AF-A0A085NBL4-F1
#
_entry.id   AF-A0A085NBL4-F1
#
_cell.length_a   1.000
_cell.length_b   1.000
_cell.length_c   1.000
_cell.angle_alpha   90.00
_cell.angle_beta   90.00
_cell.angle_gamma   90.00
#
_symmetry.space_group_name_H-M   'P 1'
#
loop_
_entity.id
_entity.type
_entity.pdbx_description
1 polymer ?
#
loop_
_entity_poly.entity_id
_entity_poly.type
_entity_poly.pdbx_seq_one_letter_code
_entity_poly.pdbx_strand_id
1 'polypeptide(L)'
;MRLGFRVSMNFELICNFRHCRRRIEGHAWVTSCSHIFCDHDGQLEFSKKLACPACDAGLPGKFDIFRINMNPTEQFKSMVLAGQKPETIFEEKLYQEWVSKKLREQATISEQRYEELVTKLQCEVKTMKEKLACVGEELNEVIRRYESLAERYNEKVRENIKLKANQSVMQHPFSLSTVQG
;
A
#
# COMPACT_ATOMS: atom_id res chain seq x y z
N MET A 1 9.89 -12.34 -11.50
CA MET A 1 10.54 -11.06 -11.17
C MET A 1 10.52 -10.91 -9.65
N ARG A 2 11.64 -11.20 -8.97
CA ARG A 2 11.77 -10.85 -7.54
C ARG A 2 12.03 -9.35 -7.50
N LEU A 3 11.05 -8.57 -7.06
CA LEU A 3 11.30 -7.20 -6.61
C LEU A 3 12.10 -7.33 -5.32
N GLY A 4 13.42 -7.47 -5.46
CA GLY A 4 14.33 -7.40 -4.33
C GLY A 4 14.27 -5.97 -3.79
N PHE A 5 13.42 -5.73 -2.81
CA PHE A 5 13.49 -4.53 -1.98
C PHE A 5 14.75 -4.65 -1.14
N ARG A 6 15.90 -4.32 -1.75
CA ARG A 6 17.13 -4.13 -1.00
C ARG A 6 16.93 -2.85 -0.19
N VAL A 7 16.47 -3.00 1.05
CA VAL A 7 16.35 -1.89 2.00
C VAL A 7 17.77 -1.41 2.32
N SER A 8 18.29 -0.47 1.53
CA SER A 8 19.46 0.29 1.90
C SER A 8 19.01 1.31 2.95
N MET A 9 19.25 1.02 4.23
CA MET A 9 19.04 2.00 5.30
C MET A 9 20.10 3.09 5.22
N ASN A 10 19.93 4.02 4.29
CA ASN A 10 20.62 5.30 4.34
C ASN A 10 19.83 6.17 5.33
N PHE A 11 20.33 6.34 6.55
CA PHE A 11 19.80 7.31 7.50
C PHE A 11 20.24 8.70 7.06
N GLU A 12 19.59 9.22 6.04
CA GLU A 12 19.83 10.57 5.55
C GLU A 12 19.17 11.55 6.54
N LEU A 13 19.96 12.46 7.09
CA LEU A 13 19.44 13.51 7.95
C LEU A 13 18.59 14.46 7.08
N ILE A 14 17.36 14.72 7.52
CA ILE A 14 16.41 15.63 6.87
C ILE A 14 16.20 16.84 7.77
N CYS A 15 16.02 18.02 7.16
CA CYS A 15 15.71 19.25 7.87
C CYS A 15 14.49 19.09 8.80
N ASN A 16 14.62 19.51 10.07
CA ASN A 16 13.53 19.50 11.05
C ASN A 16 12.56 20.69 10.91
N PHE A 17 12.76 21.58 9.93
CA PHE A 17 11.77 22.61 9.63
C PHE A 17 10.51 21.96 9.05
N ARG A 18 9.34 22.22 9.65
CA ARG A 18 8.09 21.47 9.35
C ARG A 18 7.69 21.45 7.87
N HIS A 19 8.06 22.48 7.12
CA HIS A 19 7.74 22.61 5.70
C HIS A 19 8.92 22.31 4.76
N CYS A 20 10.02 21.77 5.30
CA CYS A 20 11.19 21.39 4.52
C CYS A 20 11.37 19.86 4.54
N ARG A 21 11.74 19.30 3.39
CA ARG A 21 12.15 17.89 3.26
C ARG A 21 13.53 17.75 2.62
N ARG A 22 14.32 18.83 2.61
CA ARG A 22 15.68 18.79 2.07
C ARG A 22 16.56 17.89 2.94
N ARG A 23 17.39 17.10 2.26
CA ARG A 23 18.51 16.40 2.86
C ARG A 23 19.52 17.41 3.38
N ILE A 24 20.13 17.06 4.51
CA ILE A 24 21.18 17.85 5.13
C ILE A 24 22.51 17.49 4.46
N GLU A 25 23.09 18.44 3.72
CA GLU A 25 24.33 18.24 2.97
C GLU A 25 25.22 19.48 3.09
N GLY A 26 26.54 19.27 3.16
CA GLY A 26 27.52 20.35 3.32
C GLY A 26 27.47 20.97 4.71
N HIS A 27 26.58 21.93 4.94
CA HIS A 27 26.43 22.61 6.23
C HIS A 27 25.03 22.43 6.81
N ALA A 28 24.96 22.42 8.14
CA ALA A 28 23.72 22.31 8.89
C ALA A 28 23.73 23.22 10.10
N TRP A 29 22.55 23.61 10.55
CA TRP A 29 22.37 24.32 11.81
C TRP A 29 21.80 23.36 12.84
N VAL A 30 22.47 23.20 13.97
CA VAL A 30 22.08 22.32 15.08
C VAL A 30 21.79 23.17 16.30
N THR A 31 20.77 22.78 17.04
CA THR A 31 20.33 23.47 18.25
C THR A 31 20.60 22.62 19.50
N SER A 32 20.70 23.24 20.67
CA SER A 32 20.84 22.54 21.96
C SER A 32 19.65 21.66 22.31
N CYS A 33 18.49 21.89 21.67
CA CYS A 33 17.32 21.00 21.74
C CYS A 33 17.34 19.84 20.72
N SER A 34 18.50 19.53 20.15
CA SER A 34 18.75 18.39 19.24
C SER A 34 18.00 18.41 17.90
N HIS A 35 17.54 19.58 17.45
CA HIS A 35 17.00 19.74 16.09
C HIS A 35 18.09 20.22 15.13
N ILE A 36 18.05 19.69 13.90
CA ILE A 36 18.94 20.00 12.79
C ILE A 36 18.18 20.62 11.61
N PHE A 37 18.76 21.66 11.01
CA PHE A 37 18.17 22.41 9.90
C PHE A 37 19.14 22.51 8.74
N CYS A 38 18.63 22.53 7.50
CA CYS A 38 19.47 22.75 6.33
C CYS A 38 20.06 24.17 6.37
N ASP A 39 21.18 24.38 5.68
CA ASP A 39 21.89 25.66 5.73
C ASP A 39 20.99 26.86 5.39
N HIS A 40 20.08 26.67 4.42
CA HIS A 40 19.12 27.68 3.99
C HIS A 40 18.10 28.05 5.08
N ASP A 41 17.41 27.07 5.65
CA ASP A 41 16.35 27.33 6.65
C ASP A 41 16.97 27.83 7.97
N GLY A 42 18.10 27.26 8.39
CA GLY A 42 18.78 27.70 9.59
C GLY A 42 19.25 29.15 9.49
N GLN A 43 19.88 29.53 8.38
CA GLN A 43 20.30 30.92 8.16
C GLN A 43 19.10 31.89 8.14
N LEU A 44 17.99 31.49 7.53
CA LEU A 44 16.79 32.31 7.42
C LEU A 44 16.06 32.47 8.76
N GLU A 45 15.91 31.40 9.54
CA GLU A 45 15.10 31.44 10.77
C GLU A 45 15.87 32.00 11.96
N PHE A 46 17.15 31.65 12.11
CA PHE A 46 17.96 32.13 13.23
C PHE A 46 18.42 33.59 13.07
N SER A 47 18.29 34.16 11.87
CA SER A 47 18.45 35.62 11.68
C SER A 47 17.22 36.41 12.14
N LYS A 48 16.05 35.78 12.23
CA LYS A 48 14.79 36.43 12.66
C LYS A 48 14.58 36.31 14.16
N LYS A 49 14.78 35.11 14.71
CA LYS A 49 14.50 34.80 16.12
C LYS A 49 15.52 33.81 16.69
N LEU A 50 15.91 34.03 17.95
CA LEU A 50 16.71 33.08 18.73
C LEU A 50 15.80 32.03 19.37
N ALA A 51 15.07 31.29 18.55
CA ALA A 51 14.20 30.20 18.99
C ALA A 51 14.17 29.07 17.95
N CYS A 52 14.07 27.83 18.42
CA CYS A 52 14.06 26.65 17.56
C CYS A 52 12.83 26.64 16.63
N PRO A 53 12.99 26.58 15.29
CA PRO A 53 11.86 26.52 14.36
C PRO A 53 11.01 25.24 14.44
N ALA A 54 11.50 24.18 15.08
CA ALA A 54 10.81 22.90 15.19
C ALA A 54 9.93 22.79 16.44
N CYS A 55 10.44 23.23 17.59
CA CYS A 55 9.79 23.10 18.90
C CYS A 55 9.58 24.42 19.65
N ASP A 56 9.94 25.56 19.07
CA ASP A 56 9.82 26.90 19.63
C ASP A 56 10.53 27.14 20.98
N ALA A 57 11.46 26.25 21.36
CA ALA A 57 12.33 26.47 22.51
C ALA A 57 13.19 27.73 22.31
N GLY A 58 13.28 28.60 23.32
CA GLY A 58 14.16 29.77 23.30
C GLY A 58 15.63 29.35 23.37
N LEU A 59 16.47 29.98 22.54
CA LEU A 59 17.89 29.65 22.37
C LEU A 59 18.79 30.88 22.67
N PRO A 60 18.75 31.47 23.88
CA PRO A 60 19.48 32.70 24.21
C PRO A 60 20.98 32.47 24.46
N GLY A 61 21.41 31.22 24.67
CA GLY A 61 22.77 30.86 25.02
C GLY A 61 23.73 30.95 23.82
N LYS A 62 24.97 31.33 24.11
CA LYS A 62 26.07 31.43 23.11
C LYS A 62 26.33 30.12 22.36
N PHE A 63 25.98 28.99 22.97
CA PHE A 63 26.20 27.64 22.46
C PHE A 63 24.88 26.91 22.17
N ASP A 64 23.76 27.64 22.07
CA ASP A 64 22.47 27.01 21.78
C ASP A 64 22.24 26.77 20.29
N ILE A 65 23.01 27.45 19.42
CA ILE A 65 22.90 27.36 17.97
C ILE A 65 24.31 27.23 17.38
N PHE A 66 24.54 26.15 16.64
CA PHE A 66 25.79 25.89 15.94
C PHE A 66 25.55 25.67 14.45
N ARG A 67 26.34 26.34 13.61
CA ARG A 67 26.50 25.94 12.21
C ARG A 67 27.66 24.97 12.11
N ILE A 68 27.39 23.75 11.66
CA ILE A 68 28.36 22.68 11.54
C ILE A 68 28.58 22.29 10.08
N ASN A 69 29.76 21.75 9.79
CA ASN A 69 30.06 21.08 8.53
C ASN A 69 29.76 19.58 8.70
N MET A 70 28.93 19.04 7.80
CA MET A 70 28.51 17.64 7.77
C MET A 70 29.63 16.69 7.31
N ASN A 71 30.67 17.23 6.69
CA ASN A 71 31.86 16.51 6.27
C ASN A 71 33.10 17.06 7.00
N PRO A 72 33.22 16.83 8.32
CA PRO A 72 34.38 17.28 9.08
C PRO A 72 35.65 16.54 8.63
N THR A 73 36.79 17.22 8.68
CA THR A 73 38.10 16.63 8.39
C THR A 73 38.49 15.62 9.48
N GLU A 74 39.35 14.65 9.14
CA GLU A 74 39.86 13.69 10.13
C GLU A 74 40.57 14.38 11.31
N GLN A 75 41.27 15.49 11.05
CA GLN A 75 41.89 16.32 12.09
C GLN A 75 40.83 16.89 13.04
N PHE A 76 39.71 17.40 12.52
CA PHE A 76 38.62 17.93 13.35
C PHE A 76 37.96 16.83 14.19
N LYS A 77 37.72 15.65 13.60
CA LYS A 77 37.21 14.49 14.34
C LYS A 77 38.12 14.13 15.51
N SER A 78 39.43 14.03 15.26
CA SER A 78 40.42 13.76 16.31
C SER A 78 40.45 14.84 17.38
N MET A 79 40.30 16.12 17.03
CA MET A 79 40.25 17.23 18.01
C MET A 79 39.02 17.16 18.91
N VAL A 80 37.84 16.85 18.36
CA VAL A 80 36.59 16.75 19.13
C VAL A 80 36.63 15.54 20.08
N LEU A 81 37.26 14.44 19.65
CA LEU A 81 37.43 13.24 20.46
C LEU A 81 38.55 13.37 21.50
N ALA A 82 39.50 14.30 21.30
CA ALA A 82 40.61 14.50 22.23
C ALA A 82 40.10 14.95 23.61
N GLY A 83 40.62 14.32 24.67
CA GLY A 83 40.18 14.56 26.05
C GLY A 83 38.97 13.74 26.49
N GLN A 84 38.31 13.01 25.58
CA GLN A 84 37.32 12.00 25.94
C GLN A 84 38.01 10.69 26.32
N LYS A 85 37.39 9.96 27.26
CA LYS A 85 37.85 8.62 27.63
C LYS A 85 37.51 7.62 26.52
N PRO A 86 38.37 6.64 26.20
CA PRO A 86 38.06 5.61 25.22
C PRO A 86 36.71 4.94 25.49
N GLU A 87 36.37 4.68 26.74
CA GLU A 87 35.10 4.07 27.15
C GLU A 87 33.89 4.85 26.64
N THR A 88 33.89 6.18 26.81
CA THR A 88 32.79 7.04 26.33
C THR A 88 32.65 7.02 24.80
N ILE A 89 33.77 6.99 24.08
CA ILE A 89 33.76 6.92 22.61
C ILE A 89 33.22 5.56 22.15
N PHE A 90 33.65 4.47 22.80
CA PHE A 90 33.21 3.12 22.46
C PHE A 90 31.76 2.87 22.84
N GLU A 91 31.28 3.38 23.97
CA GLU A 91 29.87 3.26 24.39
C GLU A 91 28.91 3.82 23.34
N GLU A 92 29.16 5.03 22.84
CA GLU A 92 28.32 5.63 21.80
C GLU A 92 28.35 4.81 20.51
N LYS A 93 29.54 4.35 20.09
CA LYS A 93 29.68 3.52 18.88
C LYS A 93 28.96 2.18 19.02
N LEU A 94 29.14 1.48 20.13
CA LEU A 94 28.51 0.18 20.41
C LEU A 94 26.99 0.33 20.52
N TYR A 95 26.51 1.42 21.12
CA TYR A 95 25.08 1.73 21.18
C TYR A 95 24.51 1.95 19.77
N GLN A 96 25.15 2.76 18.93
CA GLN A 96 24.74 2.98 17.54
C GLN A 96 24.75 1.68 16.72
N GLU A 97 25.76 0.83 16.89
CA GLU A 97 25.83 -0.49 16.24
C GLU A 97 24.72 -1.43 16.73
N TRP A 98 24.42 -1.43 18.03
CA TRP A 98 23.34 -2.22 18.62
C TRP A 98 21.97 -1.77 18.11
N VAL A 99 21.68 -0.46 18.10
CA VAL A 99 20.44 0.10 17.55
C VAL A 99 20.31 -0.28 16.08
N SER A 100 21.37 -0.12 15.29
CA SER A 100 21.40 -0.47 13.88
C SER A 100 21.14 -1.96 13.65
N LYS A 101 21.73 -2.83 14.47
CA LYS A 101 21.49 -4.28 14.43
C LYS A 101 20.03 -4.59 14.76
N LYS A 102 19.48 -3.99 15.81
CA LYS A 102 18.10 -4.23 16.24
C LYS A 102 17.08 -3.79 15.20
N LEU A 103 17.30 -2.64 14.57
CA LEU A 103 16.46 -2.14 13.48
C LEU A 103 16.51 -3.07 12.26
N ARG A 104 17.70 -3.58 11.89
CA ARG A 104 17.83 -4.57 10.81
C ARG A 104 17.08 -5.86 11.12
N GLU A 105 17.22 -6.41 12.33
CA GLU A 105 16.49 -7.60 12.76
C GLU A 105 14.96 -7.40 12.66
N GLN A 106 14.46 -6.26 13.14
CA GLN A 106 13.03 -5.93 13.05
C GLN A 106 12.56 -5.79 11.60
N ALA A 107 13.37 -5.14 10.74
CA ALA A 107 13.07 -5.01 9.32
C ALA A 107 12.96 -6.39 8.65
N THR A 108 13.92 -7.29 8.88
CA THR A 108 13.89 -8.66 8.34
C THR A 108 12.65 -9.43 8.82
N ILE A 109 12.31 -9.35 10.11
CA ILE A 109 11.10 -10.02 10.64
C ILE A 109 9.83 -9.46 9.98
N SER A 110 9.76 -8.14 9.79
CA SER A 110 8.61 -7.52 9.14
C SER A 110 8.48 -7.92 7.68
N GLU A 111 9.60 -7.98 6.95
CA GLU A 111 9.65 -8.39 5.55
C GLU A 111 9.16 -9.83 5.37
N GLN A 112 9.64 -10.76 6.21
CA GLN A 112 9.19 -12.16 6.20
C GLN A 112 7.67 -12.28 6.42
N ARG A 113 7.12 -11.53 7.39
CA ARG A 113 5.67 -11.53 7.65
C ARG A 113 4.86 -11.00 6.47
N TYR A 114 5.35 -9.97 5.79
CA TYR A 114 4.69 -9.45 4.60
C TYR A 114 4.76 -10.43 3.43
N GLU A 115 5.89 -11.10 3.23
CA GLU A 115 6.03 -12.14 2.19
C GLU A 115 5.07 -13.31 2.43
N GLU A 116 4.94 -13.77 3.68
CA GLU A 116 3.97 -14.81 4.07
C GLU A 116 2.53 -14.37 3.78
N LEU A 117 2.16 -13.14 4.18
CA LEU A 117 0.83 -12.59 3.94
C LEU A 117 0.51 -12.46 2.45
N VAL A 118 1.46 -11.94 1.66
CA VAL A 118 1.31 -11.82 0.20
C VAL A 118 1.11 -13.19 -0.43
N THR A 119 1.89 -14.19 -0.03
CA THR A 119 1.78 -15.56 -0.54
C THR A 119 0.40 -16.16 -0.20
N LYS A 120 -0.07 -15.96 1.04
CA LYS A 120 -1.41 -16.42 1.46
C LYS A 120 -2.52 -15.79 0.63
N LEU A 121 -2.49 -14.46 0.46
CA LEU A 121 -3.48 -13.74 -0.35
C LEU A 121 -3.43 -14.17 -1.82
N GLN A 122 -2.25 -14.44 -2.38
CA GLN A 122 -2.13 -14.98 -3.73
C GLN A 122 -2.80 -16.35 -3.89
N CYS A 123 -2.64 -17.26 -2.91
CA CYS A 123 -3.33 -18.55 -2.89
C CYS A 123 -4.85 -18.40 -2.76
N GLU A 124 -5.33 -17.48 -1.91
CA GLU A 124 -6.76 -17.19 -1.76
C GLU A 124 -7.35 -16.64 -3.07
N VAL A 125 -6.68 -15.67 -3.70
CA VAL A 125 -7.10 -15.12 -5.00
C VAL A 125 -7.16 -16.21 -6.06
N LYS A 126 -6.16 -17.09 -6.12
CA LYS A 126 -6.16 -18.23 -7.05
C LYS A 126 -7.38 -19.13 -6.82
N THR A 127 -7.64 -19.49 -5.57
CA THR A 127 -8.77 -20.34 -5.17
C THR A 127 -10.12 -19.70 -5.54
N MET A 128 -10.26 -18.39 -5.30
CA MET A 128 -11.49 -17.67 -5.66
C MET A 128 -11.69 -17.58 -7.18
N LYS A 129 -10.61 -17.40 -7.95
CA LYS A 129 -10.67 -17.44 -9.42
C LYS A 129 -11.12 -18.81 -9.95
N GLU A 130 -10.59 -19.89 -9.37
CA GLU A 130 -11.01 -21.26 -9.71
C GLU A 130 -12.49 -21.50 -9.41
N LYS A 131 -12.97 -21.05 -8.24
CA LYS A 131 -14.40 -21.11 -7.89
C LYS A 131 -15.28 -20.31 -8.84
N LEU A 132 -14.87 -19.09 -9.21
CA LEU A 132 -15.60 -18.26 -10.17
C LEU A 132 -15.68 -18.92 -11.56
N ALA A 133 -14.60 -19.56 -12.00
CA ALA A 133 -14.60 -20.31 -13.26
C ALA A 133 -15.58 -21.48 -13.22
N CYS A 134 -15.55 -22.28 -12.14
CA CYS A 134 -16.47 -23.40 -11.94
C CYS A 134 -17.95 -22.96 -11.96
N VAL A 135 -18.30 -21.93 -11.19
CA VAL A 135 -19.67 -21.37 -11.18
C VAL A 135 -20.06 -20.79 -12.55
N GLY A 136 -19.11 -20.22 -13.29
CA GLY A 136 -19.32 -19.76 -14.66
C GLY A 136 -19.69 -20.90 -15.62
N GLU A 137 -19.04 -22.06 -15.49
CA GLU A 137 -19.36 -23.27 -16.26
C GLU A 137 -20.74 -23.82 -15.89
N GLU A 138 -21.07 -23.88 -14.59
CA GLU A 138 -22.40 -24.31 -14.12
C GLU A 138 -23.51 -23.40 -14.65
N LEU A 139 -23.31 -22.08 -14.64
CA LEU A 139 -24.26 -21.12 -15.19
C LEU A 139 -24.51 -21.34 -16.68
N ASN A 140 -23.45 -21.56 -17.46
CA ASN A 140 -23.58 -21.84 -18.90
C ASN A 140 -24.36 -23.13 -19.16
N GLU A 141 -24.16 -24.17 -18.35
CA GLU A 141 -24.92 -25.41 -18.45
C GLU A 141 -26.40 -25.21 -18.10
N VAL A 142 -26.72 -24.38 -17.10
CA VAL A 142 -28.11 -24.03 -16.76
C VAL A 142 -28.77 -23.25 -17.89
N ILE A 143 -28.08 -22.28 -18.49
CA ILE A 143 -28.58 -21.52 -19.66
C ILE A 143 -28.92 -22.48 -20.80
N ARG A 144 -27.99 -23.39 -21.15
CA ARG A 144 -28.20 -24.37 -22.22
C ARG A 144 -29.40 -25.29 -21.97
N ARG A 145 -29.62 -25.71 -20.71
CA ARG A 145 -30.79 -26.51 -20.32
C ARG A 145 -32.08 -25.71 -20.44
N TYR A 146 -32.07 -24.45 -20.02
CA TYR A 146 -33.23 -23.57 -20.13
C TYR A 146 -33.62 -23.35 -21.60
N GLU A 147 -32.66 -23.07 -22.47
CA GLU A 147 -32.88 -22.91 -23.92
C GLU A 147 -33.51 -24.17 -24.54
N SER A 148 -32.96 -25.35 -24.24
CA SER A 148 -33.52 -26.63 -24.73
C SER A 148 -34.95 -26.88 -24.24
N LEU A 149 -35.25 -26.53 -22.98
CA LEU A 149 -36.59 -26.68 -22.42
C LEU A 149 -37.58 -25.69 -23.07
N ALA A 150 -37.15 -24.45 -23.30
CA ALA A 150 -37.95 -23.42 -23.97
C ALA A 150 -38.29 -23.83 -25.41
N GLU A 151 -37.34 -24.42 -26.16
CA GLU A 151 -37.59 -24.97 -27.49
C GLU A 151 -38.66 -26.07 -27.47
N ARG A 152 -38.53 -27.05 -26.56
CA ARG A 152 -39.52 -28.14 -26.40
C ARG A 152 -40.90 -27.61 -26.02
N TYR A 153 -40.95 -26.62 -25.14
CA TYR A 153 -42.20 -25.96 -24.76
C TYR A 153 -42.85 -25.27 -25.95
N ASN A 154 -42.09 -24.48 -26.71
CA ASN A 154 -42.58 -23.79 -27.91
C ASN A 154 -43.05 -24.77 -28.99
N GLU A 155 -42.42 -25.92 -29.13
CA GLU A 155 -42.90 -26.99 -30.01
C GLU A 155 -44.25 -27.56 -29.55
N LYS A 156 -44.40 -27.85 -28.25
CA LYS A 156 -45.68 -28.30 -27.67
C LYS A 156 -46.79 -27.27 -27.81
N VAL A 157 -46.47 -25.98 -27.65
CA VAL A 157 -47.43 -24.89 -27.90
C VAL A 157 -47.89 -24.89 -29.37
N ARG A 158 -46.95 -25.02 -30.32
CA ARG A 158 -47.29 -25.11 -31.76
C ARG A 158 -48.18 -26.33 -32.07
N GLU A 159 -47.87 -27.50 -31.50
CA GLU A 159 -48.70 -28.70 -31.64
C GLU A 159 -50.11 -28.49 -31.05
N ASN A 160 -50.21 -27.89 -29.87
CA ASN A 160 -51.49 -27.64 -29.22
C ASN A 160 -52.39 -26.69 -30.03
N ILE A 161 -51.81 -25.64 -30.61
CA ILE A 161 -52.52 -24.71 -31.50
C ILE A 161 -53.08 -25.46 -32.72
N LYS A 162 -52.28 -26.33 -33.36
CA LYS A 162 -52.72 -27.15 -34.51
C LYS A 162 -53.88 -28.08 -34.13
N LEU A 163 -53.78 -28.75 -32.97
CA LEU A 163 -54.83 -29.65 -32.49
C LEU A 163 -56.14 -28.90 -32.19
N LYS A 164 -56.06 -27.73 -31.55
CA LYS A 164 -57.23 -26.87 -31.30
C LYS A 164 -57.90 -26.41 -32.60
N ALA A 165 -57.11 -26.02 -33.60
CA ALA A 165 -57.63 -25.66 -34.92
C ALA A 165 -58.39 -26.84 -35.57
N ASN A 166 -57.80 -28.04 -35.56
CA ASN A 166 -58.46 -29.24 -36.11
C ASN A 166 -59.73 -29.63 -35.34
N GLN A 167 -59.76 -29.48 -34.02
CA GLN A 167 -60.98 -29.69 -33.21
C GLN A 167 -62.09 -28.70 -33.58
N SER A 168 -61.77 -27.42 -33.79
CA SER A 168 -62.76 -26.42 -34.20
C SER A 168 -63.34 -26.70 -35.60
N VAL A 169 -62.55 -27.26 -36.51
CA VAL A 169 -63.00 -27.70 -37.84
C VAL A 169 -63.90 -28.93 -37.77
N MET A 170 -63.66 -29.85 -36.83
CA MET A 170 -64.52 -31.02 -36.57
C MET A 170 -65.84 -30.68 -35.86
N GLN A 171 -65.91 -29.56 -35.14
CA GLN A 171 -67.15 -29.09 -34.49
C GLN A 171 -68.07 -28.30 -35.45
N HIS A 172 -67.53 -27.74 -36.54
CA HIS A 172 -68.30 -26.96 -37.52
C HIS A 172 -69.25 -27.73 -38.47
N PRO A 173 -69.13 -29.06 -38.74
CA PRO A 173 -70.07 -29.78 -39.61
C PRO A 173 -71.39 -30.16 -38.95
N PHE A 174 -71.52 -30.05 -37.62
CA PHE A 174 -72.70 -30.54 -36.87
C PHE A 174 -73.77 -29.47 -36.59
N SER A 175 -73.68 -28.27 -37.17
CA SER A 175 -74.66 -27.18 -36.93
C SER A 175 -75.55 -26.80 -38.13
N LEU A 176 -75.58 -27.60 -39.21
CA LEU A 176 -76.51 -27.38 -40.33
C LEU A 176 -77.20 -28.68 -40.76
N SER A 177 -78.16 -29.14 -39.95
CA SER A 177 -79.44 -29.71 -40.42
C SER A 177 -80.30 -30.21 -39.25
N THR A 178 -81.05 -29.28 -38.64
CA THR A 178 -82.30 -29.64 -37.94
C THR A 178 -83.47 -29.20 -38.84
N VAL A 179 -83.96 -30.18 -39.60
CA VAL A 179 -85.37 -30.57 -39.77
C VAL A 179 -86.47 -29.51 -39.52
N GLN A 180 -87.22 -29.27 -40.62
CA GLN A 180 -88.67 -29.01 -40.77
C GLN A 180 -89.32 -27.71 -40.24
N GLY A 181 -89.89 -27.00 -41.22
CA GLY A 181 -91.08 -26.14 -41.17
C GLY A 181 -91.55 -25.94 -42.61
#